data_AF-A0A1S6HXL7-F1
#
_entry.id   AF-A0A1S6HXL7-F1
#
_cell.length_a   1.000
_cell.length_b   1.000
_cell.length_c   1.000
_cell.angle_alpha   90.00
_cell.angle_beta   90.00
_cell.angle_gamma   90.00
#
_symmetry.space_group_name_H-M   'P 1'
#
loop_
_entity.id
_entity.type
_entity.pdbx_description
1 polymer ?
#
loop_
_entity_poly.entity_id
_entity_poly.type
_entity_poly.pdbx_seq_one_letter_code
_entity_poly.pdbx_strand_id
1 'polypeptide(L)'
;MGFQVNNGIWNTDLYQNGLMILIGYMFCLVFWLFKNRTVNSFFICFVVWVIASVIMDGIEPVLFKTTGNVPLDRFLWYFGFALIDFLAIYTIFRWHQVEGLNYNRDCIVMCLLLAVLMSLQMLRYIERQVFGSDLLKEIYRDGIPLLNSFALVYLMFASTLQGRKLKNV
;
A
#
# COMPACT_ATOMS: atom_id res chain seq x y z
N MET A 1 15.28 7.96 36.46
CA MET A 1 13.96 7.48 35.98
C MET A 1 14.00 7.45 34.47
N GLY A 2 14.24 6.29 33.88
CA GLY A 2 14.25 6.14 32.42
C GLY A 2 12.83 6.26 31.89
N PHE A 3 12.63 7.18 30.94
CA PHE A 3 11.43 7.19 30.11
C PHE A 3 11.41 5.86 29.34
N GLN A 4 10.61 4.90 29.79
CA GLN A 4 10.22 3.79 28.93
C GLN A 4 9.36 4.39 27.83
N VAL A 5 10.00 4.70 26.70
CA VAL A 5 9.32 4.94 25.43
C VAL A 5 8.51 3.67 25.18
N ASN A 6 7.21 3.80 25.35
CA ASN A 6 6.25 2.73 25.16
C ASN A 6 6.33 2.35 23.67
N ASN A 7 7.08 1.30 23.35
CA ASN A 7 7.30 0.73 22.01
C ASN A 7 6.01 0.17 21.35
N GLY A 8 4.83 0.57 21.83
CA GLY A 8 3.56 -0.07 21.54
C GLY A 8 2.87 0.37 20.24
N ILE A 9 3.39 1.39 19.53
CA ILE A 9 2.80 1.90 18.27
C ILE A 9 3.83 1.90 17.13
N TRP A 10 5.11 2.11 17.46
CA TRP A 10 6.17 2.36 16.50
C TRP A 10 7.17 1.21 16.49
N ASN A 11 6.77 0.08 15.91
CA ASN A 11 7.65 -1.08 15.84
C ASN A 11 8.56 -0.95 14.61
N THR A 12 9.88 -0.93 14.82
CA THR A 12 10.88 -0.93 13.74
C THR A 12 10.68 -2.10 12.79
N ASP A 13 10.08 -3.20 13.26
CA ASP A 13 9.78 -4.38 12.46
C ASP A 13 8.76 -4.11 11.35
N LEU A 14 7.79 -3.21 11.58
CA LEU A 14 6.78 -2.84 10.58
C LEU A 14 7.43 -2.11 9.40
N TYR A 15 8.27 -1.11 9.71
CA TYR A 15 9.04 -0.37 8.71
C TYR A 15 9.98 -1.29 7.92
N GLN A 16 10.69 -2.19 8.62
CA GLN A 16 11.58 -3.17 7.95
C GLN A 16 10.81 -4.12 7.03
N ASN A 17 9.65 -4.62 7.48
CA ASN A 17 8.78 -5.47 6.66
C ASN A 17 8.25 -4.72 5.44
N GLY A 18 7.81 -3.47 5.61
CA GLY A 18 7.38 -2.60 4.50
C GLY A 18 8.48 -2.47 3.44
N LEU A 19 9.70 -2.14 3.88
CA LEU A 19 10.85 -1.97 3.00
C LEU A 19 11.23 -3.26 2.26
N MET A 20 11.17 -4.43 2.91
CA MET A 20 11.41 -5.72 2.24
C MET A 20 10.35 -6.01 1.17
N ILE A 21 9.07 -5.73 1.47
CA ILE A 21 7.97 -5.90 0.52
C ILE A 21 8.14 -4.93 -0.66
N LEU A 22 8.53 -3.68 -0.40
CA LEU A 22 8.82 -2.69 -1.43
C LEU A 22 9.93 -3.14 -2.37
N ILE A 23 11.05 -3.64 -1.82
CA ILE A 23 12.12 -4.22 -2.63
C ILE A 23 11.59 -5.36 -3.51
N GLY A 24 10.72 -6.21 -2.95
CA GLY A 24 10.01 -7.25 -3.69
C GLY A 24 9.19 -6.71 -4.86
N TYR A 25 8.41 -5.64 -4.65
CA TYR A 25 7.65 -4.99 -5.72
C TYR A 25 8.57 -4.42 -6.80
N MET A 26 9.64 -3.74 -6.42
CA MET A 26 10.61 -3.15 -7.35
C MET A 26 11.24 -4.23 -8.23
N PHE A 27 11.66 -5.36 -7.62
CA PHE A 27 12.21 -6.48 -8.36
C PHE A 27 11.19 -7.07 -9.36
N CYS A 28 9.94 -7.24 -8.93
CA CYS A 28 8.87 -7.76 -9.79
C CYS A 28 8.54 -6.81 -10.94
N LEU A 29 8.59 -5.49 -10.71
CA LEU A 29 8.33 -4.48 -11.74
C LEU A 29 9.44 -4.48 -12.79
N VAL A 30 10.70 -4.50 -12.34
CA VAL A 30 11.87 -4.59 -13.24
C VAL A 30 11.82 -5.88 -14.05
N PHE A 31 11.55 -7.03 -13.41
CA PHE A 31 11.40 -8.31 -14.11
C PHE A 31 10.29 -8.27 -15.16
N TRP A 32 9.14 -7.66 -14.83
CA TRP A 32 8.05 -7.50 -15.79
C TRP A 32 8.44 -6.60 -16.96
N LEU A 33 9.13 -5.48 -16.73
CA LEU A 33 9.60 -4.56 -17.77
C LEU A 33 10.57 -5.23 -18.76
N PHE A 34 11.43 -6.13 -18.26
CA PHE A 34 12.30 -6.92 -19.13
C PHE A 34 11.54 -7.93 -19.99
N LYS A 35 10.48 -8.54 -19.43
CA LYS A 35 9.69 -9.59 -20.10
C LYS A 35 8.66 -9.02 -21.08
N ASN A 36 7.96 -7.95 -20.69
CA ASN A 36 6.86 -7.35 -21.41
C ASN A 36 7.12 -5.84 -21.54
N ARG A 37 7.13 -5.32 -22.78
CA ARG A 37 7.35 -3.89 -23.08
C ARG A 37 6.06 -3.16 -23.46
N THR A 38 4.91 -3.67 -23.01
CA THR A 38 3.59 -3.18 -23.43
C THR A 38 2.84 -2.53 -22.27
N VAL A 39 2.49 -1.25 -22.40
CA VAL A 39 1.62 -0.58 -21.42
C VAL A 39 0.24 -1.24 -21.46
N ASN A 40 -0.13 -1.92 -20.38
CA ASN A 40 -1.43 -2.55 -20.23
C ASN A 40 -2.04 -2.18 -18.87
N SER A 41 -3.31 -2.53 -18.65
CA SER A 41 -4.04 -2.20 -17.42
C SER A 41 -3.31 -2.65 -16.14
N PHE A 42 -2.66 -3.83 -16.18
CA PHE A 42 -1.87 -4.34 -15.06
C PHE A 42 -0.60 -3.52 -14.80
N PHE A 43 0.10 -3.10 -15.84
CA PHE A 43 1.27 -2.25 -15.72
C PHE A 43 0.93 -0.94 -15.00
N ILE A 44 -0.16 -0.28 -15.39
CA ILE A 44 -0.62 0.95 -14.74
C ILE A 44 -0.89 0.71 -13.26
N CYS A 45 -1.65 -0.34 -12.92
CA CYS A 45 -1.96 -0.66 -11.52
C CYS A 45 -0.69 -0.96 -10.72
N PHE A 46 0.24 -1.68 -11.31
CA PHE A 46 1.49 -2.05 -10.65
C PHE A 46 2.37 -0.80 -10.41
N VAL A 47 2.56 0.05 -11.41
CA VAL A 47 3.34 1.28 -11.27
C VAL A 47 2.75 2.19 -10.19
N VAL A 48 1.43 2.41 -10.21
CA VAL A 48 0.77 3.25 -9.21
C VAL A 48 0.92 2.67 -7.81
N TRP A 49 0.76 1.35 -7.65
CA TRP A 49 0.97 0.67 -6.37
C TRP A 49 2.39 0.84 -5.83
N VAL A 50 3.41 0.68 -6.69
CA VAL A 50 4.81 0.86 -6.30
C VAL A 50 5.07 2.30 -5.88
N ILE A 51 4.60 3.28 -6.66
CA ILE A 51 4.75 4.70 -6.32
C ILE A 51 4.10 5.01 -4.98
N ALA A 52 2.87 4.55 -4.75
CA ALA A 52 2.19 4.72 -3.48
C ALA A 52 3.00 4.11 -2.31
N SER A 53 3.52 2.89 -2.50
CA SER A 53 4.36 2.21 -1.49
C SER A 53 5.64 3.00 -1.19
N VAL A 54 6.35 3.50 -2.22
CA VAL A 54 7.54 4.34 -2.04
C VAL A 54 7.23 5.61 -1.26
N ILE A 55 6.09 6.26 -1.56
CA ILE A 55 5.67 7.48 -0.86
C ILE A 55 5.36 7.16 0.61
N MET A 56 4.63 6.09 0.89
CA MET A 56 4.29 5.68 2.25
C MET A 56 5.55 5.36 3.07
N ASP A 57 6.43 4.49 2.57
CA ASP A 57 7.68 4.11 3.24
C ASP A 57 8.61 5.32 3.44
N GLY A 58 8.59 6.29 2.52
CA GLY A 58 9.35 7.54 2.63
C GLY A 58 8.79 8.51 3.67
N ILE A 59 7.47 8.55 3.86
CA ILE A 59 6.79 9.41 4.83
C ILE A 59 6.84 8.81 6.25
N GLU A 60 6.79 7.49 6.38
CA GLU A 60 6.83 6.78 7.66
C GLU A 60 7.93 7.29 8.64
N PRO A 61 9.23 7.36 8.26
CA PRO A 61 10.30 7.86 9.14
C PRO A 61 10.15 9.33 9.53
N VAL A 62 9.48 10.14 8.71
CA VAL A 62 9.19 11.54 9.02
C VAL A 62 8.12 11.59 10.10
N LEU A 63 7.05 10.82 9.94
CA LEU A 63 5.96 10.76 10.92
C LEU A 63 6.43 10.25 12.28
N PHE A 64 7.33 9.25 12.32
CA PHE A 64 7.93 8.73 13.56
C PHE A 64 8.70 9.78 14.37
N LYS A 65 9.27 10.80 13.71
CA LYS A 65 10.08 11.84 14.37
C LYS A 65 9.23 12.97 14.95
N THR A 66 7.93 12.99 14.68
CA THR A 66 7.02 14.01 15.18
C THR A 66 6.62 13.68 16.62
N THR A 67 7.05 14.50 17.59
CA THR A 67 6.84 14.26 19.04
C THR A 67 6.06 15.37 19.73
N GLY A 68 5.52 16.31 18.96
CA GLY A 68 4.98 17.57 19.49
C GLY A 68 3.47 17.57 19.78
N ASN A 69 2.65 16.79 19.06
CA ASN A 69 1.19 16.85 19.17
C ASN A 69 0.54 15.50 18.82
N VAL A 70 0.29 14.68 19.86
CA VAL A 70 -0.23 13.31 19.73
C VAL A 70 -1.51 13.21 18.87
N PRO A 71 -2.52 14.09 19.02
CA PRO A 71 -3.68 14.12 18.12
C PRO A 71 -3.31 14.35 16.64
N LEU A 72 -2.43 15.32 16.37
CA LEU A 72 -2.01 15.65 15.02
C LEU A 72 -1.19 14.52 14.40
N ASP A 73 -0.27 13.93 15.16
CA ASP A 73 0.59 12.84 14.68
C ASP A 73 -0.25 11.62 14.27
N ARG A 74 -1.28 11.30 15.06
CA ARG A 74 -2.24 10.24 14.72
C ARG A 74 -3.08 10.57 13.50
N PHE A 75 -3.54 11.82 13.37
CA PHE A 75 -4.28 12.27 12.20
C PHE A 75 -3.42 12.12 10.94
N LEU A 76 -2.20 12.67 10.94
CA LEU A 76 -1.27 12.57 9.81
C LEU A 76 -0.94 11.12 9.46
N TRP A 77 -0.79 10.24 10.45
CA TRP A 77 -0.54 8.83 10.22
C TRP A 77 -1.70 8.13 9.50
N TYR A 78 -2.86 8.05 10.13
CA TYR A 78 -3.96 7.26 9.58
C TYR A 78 -4.61 7.93 8.37
N PHE A 79 -4.88 9.23 8.46
CA PHE A 79 -5.52 9.97 7.37
C PHE A 79 -4.55 10.18 6.20
N GLY A 80 -3.26 10.41 6.47
CA GLY A 80 -2.25 10.57 5.42
C GLY A 80 -2.09 9.30 4.58
N PHE A 81 -1.99 8.13 5.21
CA PHE A 81 -1.91 6.87 4.47
C PHE A 81 -3.21 6.52 3.74
N ALA A 82 -4.38 6.73 4.37
CA ALA A 82 -5.66 6.56 3.70
C ALA A 82 -5.82 7.50 2.48
N LEU A 83 -5.32 8.73 2.57
CA LEU A 83 -5.33 9.68 1.46
C LEU A 83 -4.43 9.22 0.31
N ILE A 84 -3.26 8.66 0.61
CA ILE A 84 -2.36 8.11 -0.42
C ILE A 84 -3.04 6.94 -1.14
N ASP A 85 -3.69 6.02 -0.42
CA ASP A 85 -4.46 4.91 -1.02
C ASP A 85 -5.59 5.43 -1.92
N PHE A 86 -6.33 6.45 -1.46
CA PHE A 86 -7.38 7.09 -2.25
C PHE A 86 -6.82 7.72 -3.53
N LEU A 87 -5.71 8.46 -3.43
CA LEU A 87 -5.04 9.07 -4.57
C LEU A 87 -4.50 8.02 -5.54
N ALA A 88 -4.02 6.88 -5.04
CA ALA A 88 -3.60 5.75 -5.86
C ALA A 88 -4.78 5.19 -6.67
N ILE A 89 -5.92 4.92 -6.03
CA ILE A 89 -7.15 4.47 -6.72
C ILE A 89 -7.57 5.48 -7.78
N TYR A 90 -7.62 6.77 -7.42
CA TYR A 90 -7.97 7.84 -8.35
C TYR A 90 -7.01 7.88 -9.55
N THR A 91 -5.70 7.76 -9.31
CA THR A 91 -4.67 7.77 -10.36
C THR A 91 -4.82 6.57 -11.29
N ILE A 92 -5.11 5.38 -10.76
CA ILE A 92 -5.40 4.19 -11.57
C ILE A 92 -6.55 4.49 -12.53
N PHE A 93 -7.68 4.98 -12.01
CA PHE A 93 -8.85 5.29 -12.86
C PHE A 93 -8.54 6.35 -13.91
N ARG A 94 -7.89 7.45 -13.53
CA ARG A 94 -7.56 8.53 -14.46
C ARG A 94 -6.58 8.09 -15.54
N TRP A 95 -5.56 7.31 -15.18
CA TRP A 95 -4.59 6.82 -16.16
C TRP A 95 -5.22 5.84 -17.15
N HIS A 96 -6.12 4.96 -16.70
CA HIS A 96 -6.89 4.08 -17.61
C HIS A 96 -7.75 4.87 -18.60
N GLN A 97 -8.39 5.96 -18.15
CA GLN A 97 -9.18 6.82 -19.03
C GLN A 97 -8.31 7.53 -20.09
N VAL A 98 -7.12 8.00 -19.70
CA VAL A 98 -6.18 8.68 -20.62
C VAL A 98 -5.66 7.71 -21.70
N GLU A 99 -5.35 6.47 -21.31
CA GLU A 99 -4.83 5.44 -22.22
C GLU A 99 -5.95 4.69 -22.99
N GLY A 100 -7.23 5.00 -22.73
CA GLY A 100 -8.37 4.33 -23.35
C GLY A 100 -8.44 2.82 -23.02
N LEU A 101 -7.92 2.41 -21.87
CA LEU A 101 -7.86 1.00 -21.46
C LEU A 101 -9.10 0.59 -20.68
N ASN A 102 -9.63 -0.61 -20.99
CA ASN A 102 -10.70 -1.21 -20.21
C ASN A 102 -10.20 -1.66 -18.83
N TYR A 103 -11.04 -1.49 -17.81
CA TYR A 103 -10.80 -2.02 -16.47
C TYR A 103 -10.85 -3.54 -16.50
N ASN A 104 -9.69 -4.18 -16.42
CA ASN A 104 -9.61 -5.63 -16.35
C ASN A 104 -9.76 -6.13 -14.90
N ARG A 105 -9.79 -7.45 -14.72
CA ARG A 105 -9.89 -8.07 -13.38
C ARG A 105 -8.74 -7.66 -12.46
N ASP A 106 -7.53 -7.50 -13.00
CA ASP A 106 -6.36 -7.11 -12.21
C ASP A 106 -6.52 -5.71 -11.62
N CYS A 107 -7.03 -4.76 -12.41
CA CYS A 107 -7.35 -3.42 -11.93
C CYS A 107 -8.36 -3.43 -10.79
N ILE A 108 -9.44 -4.23 -10.91
CA ILE A 108 -10.46 -4.34 -9.88
C ILE A 108 -9.86 -4.90 -8.58
N VAL A 109 -9.06 -5.97 -8.66
CA VAL A 109 -8.42 -6.57 -7.48
C VAL A 109 -7.48 -5.57 -6.79
N MET A 110 -6.64 -4.87 -7.56
CA MET A 110 -5.70 -3.89 -6.99
C MET A 110 -6.43 -2.71 -6.34
N CYS A 111 -7.49 -2.18 -6.98
CA CYS A 111 -8.31 -1.12 -6.37
C CYS A 111 -9.03 -1.60 -5.10
N LEU A 112 -9.50 -2.84 -5.07
CA LEU A 112 -10.10 -3.43 -3.86
C LEU A 112 -9.08 -3.55 -2.72
N LEU A 113 -7.85 -3.97 -2.99
CA LEU A 113 -6.79 -4.03 -1.98
C LEU A 113 -6.48 -2.66 -1.39
N LEU A 114 -6.32 -1.63 -2.23
CA LEU A 114 -6.14 -0.23 -1.79
C LEU A 114 -7.35 0.24 -0.96
N ALA A 115 -8.57 -0.10 -1.38
CA ALA A 115 -9.77 0.29 -0.65
C ALA A 115 -9.87 -0.38 0.73
N VAL A 116 -9.42 -1.63 0.85
CA VAL A 116 -9.34 -2.34 2.14
C VAL A 116 -8.26 -1.72 3.04
N LEU A 117 -7.08 -1.41 2.51
CA LEU A 117 -6.02 -0.72 3.25
C LEU A 117 -6.51 0.63 3.77
N MET A 118 -7.09 1.45 2.90
CA MET A 118 -7.72 2.73 3.25
C MET A 118 -8.77 2.55 4.35
N SER A 119 -9.63 1.53 4.24
CA SER A 119 -10.67 1.25 5.23
C SER A 119 -10.09 0.85 6.59
N LEU A 120 -9.04 0.03 6.61
CA LEU A 120 -8.35 -0.36 7.85
C LEU A 120 -7.72 0.86 8.55
N GLN A 121 -7.06 1.75 7.79
CA GLN A 121 -6.49 2.99 8.30
C GLN A 121 -7.57 3.88 8.96
N MET A 122 -8.68 4.09 8.25
CA MET A 122 -9.77 4.95 8.73
C MET A 122 -10.53 4.34 9.91
N LEU A 123 -10.80 3.03 9.89
CA LEU A 123 -11.44 2.34 11.01
C LEU A 123 -10.57 2.40 12.27
N ARG A 124 -9.25 2.21 12.12
CA ARG A 124 -8.32 2.33 13.26
C ARG A 124 -8.26 3.76 13.79
N TYR A 125 -8.28 4.77 12.92
CA TYR A 125 -8.36 6.17 13.34
C TYR A 125 -9.63 6.45 14.15
N ILE A 126 -10.80 6.06 13.62
CA ILE A 126 -12.10 6.26 14.27
C ILE A 126 -12.13 5.54 15.62
N GLU A 127 -11.71 4.27 15.67
CA GLU A 127 -11.61 3.51 16.91
C GLU A 127 -10.78 4.25 17.96
N ARG A 128 -9.58 4.70 17.57
CA ARG A 128 -8.64 5.28 18.52
C ARG A 128 -9.02 6.68 18.97
N GLN A 129 -9.68 7.47 18.13
CA GLN A 129 -10.04 8.86 18.42
C GLN A 129 -11.45 9.03 18.99
N VAL A 130 -12.41 8.27 18.49
CA VAL A 130 -13.82 8.38 18.90
C VAL A 130 -14.12 7.47 20.09
N PHE A 131 -13.65 6.22 20.04
CA PHE A 131 -13.97 5.21 21.05
C PHE A 131 -12.86 5.03 22.10
N GLY A 132 -11.64 5.51 21.82
CA GLY A 132 -10.50 5.38 22.73
C GLY A 132 -10.07 3.93 23.00
N SER A 133 -10.46 2.98 22.14
CA SER A 133 -10.21 1.55 22.34
C SER A 133 -9.04 1.03 21.48
N ASP A 134 -8.70 -0.25 21.66
CA ASP A 134 -7.56 -0.94 21.02
C ASP A 134 -7.94 -2.32 20.42
N LEU A 135 -9.23 -2.57 20.15
CA LEU A 135 -9.71 -3.84 19.61
C LEU A 135 -9.16 -4.12 18.21
N LEU A 136 -9.11 -3.11 17.32
CA LEU A 136 -8.60 -3.25 15.96
C LEU A 136 -7.08 -3.11 15.88
N LYS A 137 -6.37 -2.95 17.00
CA LYS A 137 -4.92 -2.75 17.00
C LYS A 137 -4.19 -3.90 16.32
N GLU A 138 -4.54 -5.15 16.66
CA GLU A 138 -3.88 -6.34 16.11
C GLU A 138 -4.23 -6.54 14.64
N ILE A 139 -5.51 -6.39 14.29
CA ILE A 139 -5.99 -6.46 12.90
C ILE A 139 -5.29 -5.42 12.03
N TYR A 140 -5.11 -4.20 12.53
CA TYR A 140 -4.37 -3.15 11.83
C TYR A 140 -2.88 -3.50 11.68
N ARG A 141 -2.24 -3.88 12.79
CA ARG A 141 -0.79 -4.15 12.86
C ARG A 141 -0.40 -5.29 11.93
N ASP A 142 -1.19 -6.36 11.93
CA ASP A 142 -0.86 -7.59 11.21
C ASP A 142 -1.53 -7.62 9.82
N GLY A 143 -2.67 -6.94 9.67
CA GLY A 143 -3.44 -6.87 8.42
C GLY A 143 -2.77 -6.04 7.33
N ILE A 144 -2.12 -4.91 7.66
CA ILE A 144 -1.41 -4.11 6.66
C ILE A 144 -0.26 -4.91 6.01
N PRO A 145 0.70 -5.47 6.77
CA PRO A 145 1.76 -6.31 6.20
C PRO A 145 1.22 -7.52 5.42
N LEU A 146 0.12 -8.12 5.90
CA LEU A 146 -0.52 -9.25 5.24
C LEU A 146 -1.09 -8.86 3.87
N LEU A 147 -1.82 -7.74 3.78
CA LEU A 147 -2.38 -7.25 2.52
C LEU A 147 -1.30 -6.83 1.52
N ASN A 148 -0.24 -6.18 2.00
CA ASN A 148 0.92 -5.85 1.17
C ASN A 148 1.63 -7.13 0.67
N SER A 149 1.83 -8.12 1.54
CA SER A 149 2.41 -9.41 1.15
C SER A 149 1.52 -10.15 0.15
N PHE A 150 0.20 -10.12 0.32
CA PHE A 150 -0.77 -10.67 -0.63
C PHE A 150 -0.70 -9.97 -1.99
N ALA A 151 -0.63 -8.63 -2.01
CA ALA A 151 -0.46 -7.86 -3.23
C ALA A 151 0.83 -8.24 -3.97
N LEU A 152 1.94 -8.45 -3.25
CA LEU A 152 3.21 -8.90 -3.84
C LEU A 152 3.06 -10.26 -4.51
N VAL A 153 2.50 -11.24 -3.81
CA VAL A 153 2.25 -12.58 -4.37
C VAL A 153 1.31 -12.52 -5.57
N TYR A 154 0.25 -11.70 -5.50
CA TYR A 154 -0.68 -11.49 -6.61
C TYR A 154 0.02 -10.91 -7.83
N LEU A 155 0.83 -9.86 -7.67
CA LEU A 155 1.57 -9.21 -8.75
C LEU A 155 2.62 -10.17 -9.37
N MET A 156 3.30 -10.97 -8.56
CA MET A 156 4.19 -12.03 -9.02
C MET A 156 3.45 -13.05 -9.89
N PHE A 157 2.29 -13.53 -9.44
CA PHE A 157 1.53 -14.51 -10.20
C PHE A 157 0.94 -13.92 -11.49
N ALA A 158 0.30 -12.75 -11.40
CA ALA A 158 -0.29 -12.07 -12.54
C ALA A 158 0.74 -11.71 -13.63
N SER A 159 1.94 -11.25 -13.24
CA SER A 159 3.03 -10.95 -14.17
C SER A 159 3.52 -12.19 -14.95
N THR A 160 3.53 -13.36 -14.31
CA THR A 160 3.90 -14.62 -15.00
C THR A 160 2.84 -15.05 -16.02
N LEU A 161 1.55 -14.97 -15.65
CA LEU A 161 0.42 -15.39 -16.48
C LEU A 161 0.18 -14.48 -17.69
N GLN A 162 0.26 -13.16 -17.52
CA GLN A 162 0.03 -12.23 -18.63
C GLN A 162 1.07 -12.37 -19.74
N GLY A 163 2.33 -12.61 -19.36
CA GLY A 163 3.37 -12.89 -20.35
C GLY A 163 3.20 -14.20 -21.13
N ARG A 164 2.31 -15.11 -20.68
CA ARG A 164 1.91 -16.29 -21.48
C ARG A 164 0.79 -15.95 -22.46
N LYS A 165 -0.19 -15.13 -22.04
CA LYS A 165 -1.29 -14.71 -22.92
C LYS A 165 -0.82 -13.89 -24.11
N LEU A 166 0.20 -13.04 -23.94
CA LEU A 166 0.77 -12.22 -25.03
C LEU A 166 1.62 -13.02 -26.03
N LYS A 167 2.10 -14.23 -25.68
CA LYS A 167 2.89 -15.07 -26.59
C LYS A 167 2.05 -16.01 -27.46
N ASN A 168 0.76 -16.18 -27.11
CA ASN A 168 -0.16 -17.10 -27.79
C ASN A 168 -1.17 -16.36 -28.69
N VAL A 169 -0.90 -15.09 -29.00
CA VAL A 169 -1.61 -14.26 -29.98
C VAL A 169 -0.59 -13.85 -31.03
#